data_AF-A0A8S1F0M7-F1
#
_entry.id   AF-A0A8S1F0M7-F1
#
_cell.length_a   1.000
_cell.length_b   1.000
_cell.length_c   1.000
_cell.angle_alpha   90.00
_cell.angle_beta   90.00
_cell.angle_gamma   90.00
#
_symmetry.space_group_name_H-M   'P 1'
#
loop_
_entity.id
_entity.type
_entity.pdbx_description
1 polymer ?
#
loop_
_entity_poly.entity_id
_entity_poly.type
_entity_poly.pdbx_seq_one_letter_code
_entity_poly.pdbx_strand_id
1 'polypeptide(L)'
;MGATQSADQTNPEVVRIDRSEIPEEYKTVGVSSDVVKRVQATKTSGGDNSEEAERLRAELNREREEKARLREEMARLSQLQQRKDFGASAPIGGIGSDLEDRKRVFDETVERVQKQFFAYHRENVCQDNENEIIKCLQSNPGRVLKCAPLTEAYEKCVGEFRQQVLKGN
;
A
#
# COMPACT_ATOMS: atom_id res chain seq x y z
N MET A 1 49.63 5.47 -5.37
CA MET A 1 50.53 5.20 -6.52
C MET A 1 50.12 3.83 -7.05
N GLY A 2 49.69 3.58 -8.28
CA GLY A 2 49.66 4.33 -9.52
C GLY A 2 49.86 3.31 -10.66
N ALA A 3 48.87 3.23 -11.57
CA ALA A 3 48.94 2.62 -12.92
C ALA A 3 49.20 1.09 -12.98
N THR A 4 48.55 0.29 -13.82
CA THR A 4 48.41 0.46 -15.27
C THR A 4 47.34 -0.50 -15.79
N GLN A 5 46.61 -0.02 -16.79
CA GLN A 5 45.61 -0.74 -17.57
C GLN A 5 46.29 -1.82 -18.42
N SER A 6 45.65 -2.98 -18.57
CA SER A 6 45.88 -3.86 -19.71
C SER A 6 44.51 -4.26 -20.24
N ALA A 7 43.96 -3.36 -21.05
CA ALA A 7 42.88 -3.69 -21.96
C ALA A 7 43.51 -4.54 -23.07
N ASP A 8 43.41 -5.86 -22.93
CA ASP A 8 43.64 -6.78 -24.04
C ASP A 8 42.49 -6.60 -25.04
N GLN A 9 42.70 -5.62 -25.91
CA GLN A 9 41.91 -5.40 -27.11
C GLN A 9 42.35 -6.46 -28.13
N THR A 10 41.87 -7.69 -27.95
CA THR A 10 42.07 -8.77 -28.92
C THR A 10 41.26 -8.45 -30.17
N ASN A 11 41.87 -7.72 -31.11
CA ASN A 11 41.41 -7.75 -32.49
C ASN A 11 41.40 -9.23 -32.92
N PRO A 12 40.27 -9.78 -33.37
CA PRO A 12 40.22 -11.18 -33.78
C PRO A 12 41.21 -11.39 -34.91
N GLU A 13 41.99 -12.47 -34.82
CA GLU A 13 42.96 -12.86 -35.85
C GLU A 13 42.22 -13.07 -37.17
N VAL A 14 42.39 -12.11 -38.09
CA VAL A 14 41.74 -12.16 -39.41
C VAL A 14 42.55 -13.09 -40.30
N VAL A 15 42.13 -14.35 -40.38
CA VAL A 15 42.67 -15.30 -41.35
C VAL A 15 42.30 -14.83 -42.76
N ARG A 16 43.31 -14.41 -43.53
CA ARG A 16 43.15 -14.04 -44.94
C ARG A 16 43.43 -15.28 -45.78
N ILE A 17 42.37 -15.84 -46.36
CA ILE A 17 42.47 -17.01 -47.25
C ILE A 17 42.64 -16.47 -48.67
N ASP A 18 43.78 -16.77 -49.31
CA ASP A 18 44.01 -16.40 -50.69
C ASP A 18 43.27 -17.37 -51.63
N ARG A 19 42.81 -16.87 -52.79
CA ARG A 19 41.93 -17.64 -53.69
C ARG A 19 42.59 -18.91 -54.26
N SER A 20 43.93 -18.99 -54.21
CA SER A 20 44.73 -20.16 -54.56
C SER A 20 44.77 -21.25 -53.49
N GLU A 21 44.38 -20.93 -52.24
CA GLU A 21 44.41 -21.85 -51.10
C GLU A 21 43.09 -22.60 -50.91
N ILE A 22 42.07 -22.27 -51.72
CA ILE A 22 40.76 -22.93 -51.68
C ILE A 22 40.86 -24.25 -52.46
N PRO A 23 40.63 -25.42 -51.83
CA PRO A 23 40.65 -26.70 -52.54
C PRO A 23 39.60 -26.73 -53.66
N GLU A 24 39.92 -27.40 -54.78
CA GLU A 24 39.04 -27.48 -55.97
C GLU A 24 37.62 -27.98 -55.64
N GLU A 25 37.49 -28.82 -54.61
CA GLU A 25 36.23 -29.37 -54.08
C GLU A 25 35.26 -28.32 -53.54
N TYR A 26 35.76 -27.16 -53.08
CA TYR A 26 34.94 -26.08 -52.50
C TYR A 26 34.71 -24.92 -53.44
N LYS A 27 35.29 -24.97 -54.65
CA LYS A 27 35.21 -23.91 -55.66
C LYS A 27 33.81 -23.72 -56.23
N THR A 28 32.97 -24.75 -56.15
CA THR A 28 31.60 -24.79 -56.69
C THR A 28 30.50 -24.59 -55.65
N VAL A 29 30.85 -24.39 -54.37
CA VAL A 29 29.85 -24.19 -53.30
C VAL A 29 29.38 -22.73 -53.31
N GLY A 30 28.20 -22.49 -53.88
CA GLY A 30 27.57 -21.18 -53.93
C GLY A 30 26.98 -20.79 -52.57
N VAL A 31 27.37 -19.64 -52.04
CA VAL A 31 26.70 -19.02 -50.89
C VAL A 31 25.48 -18.24 -51.36
N SER A 32 24.36 -18.35 -50.64
CA SER A 32 23.16 -17.55 -50.92
C SER A 32 23.48 -16.05 -50.89
N SER A 33 22.88 -15.29 -51.81
CA SER A 33 23.01 -13.83 -51.88
C SER A 33 22.63 -13.13 -50.57
N ASP A 34 21.77 -13.74 -49.76
CA ASP A 34 21.32 -13.16 -48.49
C ASP A 34 22.39 -13.27 -47.40
N VAL A 35 23.20 -14.33 -47.44
CA VAL A 35 24.35 -14.50 -46.54
C VAL A 35 25.43 -13.48 -46.90
N VAL A 36 25.69 -13.29 -48.20
CA VAL A 36 26.64 -12.28 -48.69
C VAL A 36 26.21 -10.87 -48.30
N LYS A 37 24.93 -10.53 -48.51
CA LYS A 37 24.37 -9.22 -48.10
C LYS A 37 24.50 -8.98 -46.60
N ARG A 38 24.24 -9.99 -45.76
CA ARG A 38 24.34 -9.85 -44.30
C ARG A 38 25.79 -9.61 -43.85
N VAL A 39 26.74 -10.39 -44.37
CA VAL A 39 28.17 -10.23 -44.05
C VAL A 39 28.70 -8.89 -44.57
N GLN A 40 28.29 -8.50 -45.77
CA GLN A 40 28.67 -7.20 -46.34
C GLN A 40 28.07 -6.04 -45.55
N ALA A 41 26.81 -6.13 -45.13
CA ALA A 41 26.19 -5.18 -44.21
C ALA A 41 26.97 -5.09 -42.89
N THR A 42 27.44 -6.21 -42.34
CA THR A 42 28.24 -6.21 -41.11
C THR A 42 29.61 -5.53 -41.31
N LYS A 43 30.21 -5.65 -42.51
CA LYS A 43 31.45 -4.96 -42.89
C LYS A 43 31.25 -3.46 -43.17
N THR A 44 30.15 -3.07 -43.79
CA THR A 44 29.81 -1.64 -44.05
C THR A 44 29.21 -0.93 -42.84
N SER A 45 28.75 -1.66 -41.82
CA SER A 45 28.27 -1.10 -40.54
C SER A 45 29.40 -0.57 -39.64
N GLY A 46 30.66 -0.74 -40.04
CA GLY A 46 31.82 -0.23 -39.31
C GLY A 46 32.08 1.27 -39.50
N GLY A 47 31.24 2.01 -40.25
CA GLY A 47 31.58 3.36 -40.70
C GLY A 47 30.51 4.46 -40.59
N ASP A 48 29.27 4.20 -40.17
CA ASP A 48 28.20 5.22 -40.29
C ASP A 48 27.18 5.24 -39.14
N ASN A 49 27.64 5.02 -37.90
CA ASN A 49 26.85 5.19 -36.68
C ASN A 49 27.48 6.21 -35.70
N SER A 50 28.35 7.12 -36.16
CA SER A 50 29.05 8.05 -35.25
C SER A 50 28.08 9.00 -34.56
N GLU A 51 27.16 9.62 -35.29
CA GLU A 51 26.21 10.58 -34.72
C GLU A 51 25.19 9.92 -33.79
N GLU A 52 24.67 8.76 -34.15
CA GLU A 52 23.71 8.02 -33.32
C GLU A 52 24.40 7.47 -32.06
N ALA A 53 25.62 6.94 -32.19
CA ALA A 53 26.41 6.51 -31.04
C ALA A 53 26.80 7.69 -30.13
N GLU A 54 27.08 8.86 -30.69
CA GLU A 54 27.34 10.09 -29.92
C GLU A 54 26.08 10.59 -29.19
N ARG A 55 24.91 10.55 -29.83
CA ARG A 55 23.62 10.87 -29.20
C ARG A 55 23.31 9.92 -28.04
N LEU A 56 23.44 8.62 -28.26
CA LEU A 56 23.24 7.60 -27.22
C LEU A 56 24.23 7.74 -26.06
N ARG A 57 25.48 8.12 -26.34
CA ARG A 57 26.48 8.42 -25.29
C ARG A 57 26.10 9.67 -24.50
N ALA A 58 25.62 10.72 -25.16
CA ALA A 58 25.17 11.94 -24.50
C ALA A 58 23.93 11.68 -23.63
N GLU A 59 22.99 10.88 -24.10
CA GLU A 59 21.79 10.49 -23.34
C GLU A 59 22.13 9.61 -22.14
N LEU A 60 23.02 8.62 -22.31
CA LEU A 60 23.53 7.80 -21.21
C LEU A 60 24.23 8.63 -20.14
N ASN A 61 24.98 9.66 -20.53
CA ASN A 61 25.64 10.56 -19.58
C ASN A 61 24.62 11.41 -18.80
N ARG A 62 23.58 11.91 -19.47
CA ARG A 62 22.48 12.63 -18.80
C ARG A 62 21.74 11.76 -17.80
N GLU A 63 21.38 10.54 -18.16
CA GLU A 63 20.75 9.60 -17.22
C GLU A 63 21.65 9.27 -16.03
N ARG A 64 22.97 9.15 -16.26
CA ARG A 64 23.94 8.92 -15.17
C ARG A 64 24.00 10.09 -14.20
N GLU A 65 23.99 11.32 -14.71
CA GLU A 65 23.96 12.54 -13.91
C GLU A 65 22.65 12.66 -13.12
N GLU A 66 21.51 12.42 -13.76
CA GLU A 66 20.20 12.45 -13.11
C GLU A 66 20.08 11.35 -12.03
N LYS A 67 20.54 10.14 -12.33
CA LYS A 67 20.61 9.05 -11.36
C LYS A 67 21.53 9.36 -10.19
N ALA A 68 22.67 10.03 -10.43
CA ALA A 68 23.56 10.46 -9.37
C ALA A 68 22.89 11.48 -8.46
N ARG A 69 22.21 12.47 -9.04
CA ARG A 69 21.43 13.48 -8.30
C ARG A 69 20.29 12.84 -7.50
N LEU A 70 19.52 11.94 -8.10
CA LEU A 70 18.45 11.20 -7.41
C LEU A 70 18.99 10.33 -6.28
N ARG A 71 20.15 9.70 -6.45
CA ARG A 71 20.80 8.94 -5.38
C ARG A 71 21.24 9.83 -4.22
N GLU A 72 21.76 11.02 -4.52
CA GLU A 72 22.13 12.00 -3.49
C GLU A 72 20.90 12.51 -2.74
N GLU A 73 19.81 12.81 -3.45
CA GLU A 73 18.54 13.22 -2.86
C GLU A 73 17.92 12.11 -2.00
N MET A 74 17.94 10.86 -2.47
CA MET A 74 17.52 9.69 -1.69
C MET A 74 18.40 9.49 -0.45
N ALA A 75 19.72 9.68 -0.56
CA ALA A 75 20.61 9.60 0.59
C ALA A 75 20.32 10.71 1.61
N ARG A 76 20.04 11.94 1.14
CA ARG A 76 19.67 13.07 2.00
C ARG A 76 18.32 12.86 2.67
N LEU A 77 17.32 12.39 1.95
CA LEU A 77 16.01 12.02 2.49
C LEU A 77 16.14 10.88 3.50
N SER A 78 16.92 9.85 3.19
CA SER A 78 17.22 8.75 4.10
C SER A 78 17.94 9.22 5.36
N GLN A 79 18.84 10.21 5.25
CA GLN A 79 19.53 10.79 6.40
C GLN A 79 18.58 11.65 7.25
N LEU A 80 17.67 12.41 6.64
CA LEU A 80 16.64 13.16 7.35
C LEU A 80 15.65 12.23 8.05
N GLN A 81 15.26 11.14 7.39
CA GLN A 81 14.42 10.09 7.98
C GLN A 81 15.17 9.41 9.13
N GLN A 82 16.43 9.02 8.95
CA GLN A 82 17.25 8.53 10.07
C GLN A 82 17.35 9.55 11.19
N ARG A 83 17.56 10.85 10.93
CA ARG A 83 17.60 11.87 11.99
C ARG A 83 16.24 12.07 12.66
N LYS A 84 15.13 11.89 11.94
CA LYS A 84 13.79 11.85 12.53
C LYS A 84 13.61 10.59 13.38
N ASP A 85 14.13 9.45 12.91
CA ASP A 85 14.09 8.17 13.60
C ASP A 85 15.09 8.09 14.76
N PHE A 86 16.15 8.91 14.79
CA PHE A 86 17.11 9.07 15.90
C PHE A 86 16.73 10.23 16.85
N GLY A 87 16.01 11.24 16.36
CA GLY A 87 15.31 12.23 17.20
C GLY A 87 14.00 11.68 17.79
N ALA A 88 13.52 10.57 17.23
CA ALA A 88 12.43 9.74 17.73
C ALA A 88 12.88 8.29 17.97
N SER A 89 14.18 8.02 18.20
CA SER A 89 14.67 6.68 18.56
C SER A 89 14.46 6.44 20.05
N ALA A 90 13.19 6.32 20.44
CA ALA A 90 12.81 5.11 21.15
C ALA A 90 12.46 4.07 20.07
N PRO A 91 12.76 2.77 20.27
CA PRO A 91 12.78 1.80 19.20
C PRO A 91 11.39 1.62 18.56
N ILE A 92 11.36 1.28 17.27
CA ILE A 92 10.20 0.77 16.52
C ILE A 92 9.85 -0.68 17.00
N GLY A 93 9.90 -0.90 18.30
CA GLY A 93 9.16 -1.93 19.04
C GLY A 93 8.12 -1.31 19.99
N GLY A 94 8.12 0.03 20.10
CA GLY A 94 7.23 0.81 20.95
C GLY A 94 6.00 1.38 20.26
N ILE A 95 5.90 1.39 18.92
CA ILE A 95 4.69 1.93 18.23
C ILE A 95 3.51 0.97 18.37
N GLY A 96 3.77 -0.35 18.29
CA GLY A 96 2.76 -1.37 18.58
C GLY A 96 2.27 -1.25 20.01
N SER A 97 3.20 -1.19 20.98
CA SER A 97 2.85 -1.05 22.39
C SER A 97 2.20 0.28 22.73
N ASP A 98 2.65 1.41 22.16
CA ASP A 98 2.06 2.73 22.39
C ASP A 98 0.67 2.84 21.76
N LEU A 99 0.43 2.17 20.63
CA LEU A 99 -0.92 2.04 20.05
C LEU A 99 -1.82 1.14 20.90
N GLU A 100 -1.30 0.04 21.43
CA GLU A 100 -2.01 -0.90 22.30
C GLU A 100 -2.30 -0.29 23.68
N ASP A 101 -1.37 0.47 24.24
CA ASP A 101 -1.53 1.22 25.48
C ASP A 101 -2.54 2.35 25.29
N ARG A 102 -2.50 3.06 24.15
CA ARG A 102 -3.52 4.07 23.81
C ARG A 102 -4.89 3.44 23.62
N LYS A 103 -4.98 2.26 23.00
CA LYS A 103 -6.22 1.50 22.88
C LYS A 103 -6.73 1.07 24.25
N ARG A 104 -5.84 0.57 25.12
CA ARG A 104 -6.19 0.19 26.50
C ARG A 104 -6.69 1.37 27.32
N VAL A 105 -6.04 2.53 27.22
CA VAL A 105 -6.47 3.77 27.90
C VAL A 105 -7.82 4.24 27.36
N PHE A 106 -8.04 4.13 26.04
CA PHE A 106 -9.33 4.45 25.43
C PHE A 106 -10.44 3.52 25.93
N ASP A 107 -10.20 2.21 25.88
CA ASP A 107 -11.15 1.18 26.33
C ASP A 107 -11.47 1.36 27.83
N GLU A 108 -10.46 1.63 28.67
CA GLU A 108 -10.66 1.93 30.09
C GLU A 108 -11.45 3.23 30.30
N THR A 109 -11.22 4.25 29.48
CA THR A 109 -11.97 5.51 29.55
C THR A 109 -13.41 5.32 29.13
N VAL A 110 -13.66 4.53 28.07
CA VAL A 110 -15.01 4.14 27.65
C VAL A 110 -15.70 3.36 28.75
N GLU A 111 -15.02 2.41 29.40
CA GLU A 111 -15.59 1.65 30.50
C GLU A 111 -15.93 2.55 31.70
N ARG A 112 -15.06 3.52 32.04
CA ARG A 112 -15.35 4.51 33.09
C ARG A 112 -16.51 5.41 32.73
N VAL A 113 -16.60 5.91 31.51
CA VAL A 113 -17.74 6.71 31.02
C VAL A 113 -19.01 5.86 31.02
N GLN A 114 -18.92 4.61 30.58
CA GLN A 114 -20.04 3.69 30.61
C GLN A 114 -20.51 3.41 32.04
N LYS A 115 -19.61 3.19 32.99
CA LYS A 115 -19.96 3.07 34.40
C LYS A 115 -20.54 4.37 34.98
N GLN A 116 -19.96 5.52 34.65
CA GLN A 116 -20.39 6.79 35.22
C GLN A 116 -21.77 7.23 34.69
N PHE A 117 -22.05 6.99 33.41
CA PHE A 117 -23.24 7.51 32.73
C PHE A 117 -24.29 6.44 32.39
N PHE A 118 -23.90 5.17 32.31
CA PHE A 118 -24.77 4.05 31.93
C PHE A 118 -24.89 2.94 32.99
N ALA A 119 -24.20 3.01 34.14
CA ALA A 119 -24.40 1.99 35.20
C ALA A 119 -25.82 2.03 35.78
N TYR A 120 -26.54 3.13 35.62
CA TYR A 120 -27.91 3.25 36.09
C TYR A 120 -28.89 3.19 34.92
N HIS A 121 -29.19 1.97 34.47
CA HIS A 121 -30.46 1.73 33.81
C HIS A 121 -31.56 1.82 34.86
N ARG A 122 -32.37 2.88 34.82
CA ARG A 122 -33.57 2.98 35.66
C ARG A 122 -34.43 1.75 35.41
N GLU A 123 -34.83 1.07 36.48
CA GLU A 123 -35.78 -0.03 36.43
C GLU A 123 -37.06 0.42 35.69
N ASN A 124 -37.73 -0.51 35.02
CA ASN A 124 -38.96 -0.20 34.28
C ASN A 124 -40.07 0.13 35.28
N VAL A 125 -40.20 1.43 35.61
CA VAL A 125 -41.17 1.95 36.59
C VAL A 125 -42.62 1.66 36.17
N CYS A 126 -42.86 1.45 34.87
CA CYS A 126 -44.19 1.18 34.31
C CYS A 126 -44.43 -0.30 34.02
N GLN A 127 -43.57 -1.20 34.52
CA GLN A 127 -43.66 -2.65 34.28
C GLN A 127 -44.98 -3.24 34.78
N ASP A 128 -45.56 -2.74 35.87
CA ASP A 128 -46.84 -3.23 36.39
C ASP A 128 -47.99 -2.96 35.42
N ASN A 129 -48.04 -1.75 34.86
CA ASN A 129 -49.03 -1.38 33.83
C ASN A 129 -48.84 -2.21 32.56
N GLU A 130 -47.59 -2.47 32.17
CA GLU A 130 -47.26 -3.33 31.02
C GLU A 130 -47.75 -4.76 31.23
N ASN A 131 -47.53 -5.31 32.43
CA ASN A 131 -48.01 -6.64 32.80
C ASN A 131 -49.54 -6.73 32.77
N GLU A 132 -50.26 -5.69 33.19
CA GLU A 132 -51.73 -5.64 33.13
C GLU A 132 -52.24 -5.61 31.68
N ILE A 133 -51.61 -4.82 30.81
CA ILE A 133 -51.94 -4.80 29.38
C ILE A 133 -51.71 -6.18 28.77
N ILE A 134 -50.55 -6.80 29.04
CA ILE A 134 -50.22 -8.14 28.53
C ILE A 134 -51.24 -9.17 29.03
N LYS A 135 -51.60 -9.16 30.31
CA LYS A 135 -52.63 -10.05 30.87
C LYS A 135 -53.98 -9.85 30.18
N CYS A 136 -54.37 -8.60 29.91
CA CYS A 136 -55.62 -8.30 29.21
C CYS A 136 -55.62 -8.82 27.77
N LEU A 137 -54.52 -8.63 27.04
CA LEU A 137 -54.35 -9.11 25.67
C LEU A 137 -54.36 -10.64 25.60
N GLN A 138 -53.70 -11.31 26.55
CA GLN A 138 -53.73 -12.76 26.69
C GLN A 138 -55.15 -13.29 26.99
N SER A 139 -55.90 -12.56 27.80
CA SER A 139 -57.28 -12.91 28.16
C SER A 139 -58.30 -12.60 27.05
N ASN A 140 -57.95 -11.71 26.10
CA ASN A 140 -58.83 -11.25 25.02
C ASN A 140 -58.14 -11.35 23.64
N PRO A 141 -57.80 -12.56 23.18
CA PRO A 141 -57.19 -12.73 21.86
C PRO A 141 -58.11 -12.20 20.76
N GLY A 142 -57.56 -11.38 19.85
CA GLY A 142 -58.31 -10.78 18.74
C GLY A 142 -59.23 -9.62 19.12
N ARG A 143 -59.29 -9.21 20.40
CA ARG A 143 -60.13 -8.07 20.86
C ARG A 143 -59.30 -7.01 21.58
N VAL A 144 -58.27 -6.50 20.91
CA VAL A 144 -57.29 -5.52 21.45
C VAL A 144 -57.97 -4.26 22.01
N LEU A 145 -59.05 -3.79 21.39
CA LEU A 145 -59.76 -2.57 21.83
C LEU A 145 -60.36 -2.68 23.24
N LYS A 146 -60.61 -3.89 23.76
CA LYS A 146 -61.05 -4.06 25.16
C LYS A 146 -59.99 -3.66 26.19
N CYS A 147 -58.72 -3.71 25.79
CA CYS A 147 -57.58 -3.34 26.64
C CYS A 147 -57.18 -1.87 26.48
N ALA A 148 -57.85 -1.10 25.60
CA ALA A 148 -57.56 0.32 25.37
C ALA A 148 -57.57 1.17 26.66
N PRO A 149 -58.48 0.98 27.63
CA PRO A 149 -58.47 1.76 28.87
C PRO A 149 -57.20 1.57 29.71
N LEU A 150 -56.55 0.40 29.62
CA LEU A 150 -55.29 0.13 30.35
C LEU A 150 -54.11 0.92 29.78
N THR A 151 -54.22 1.40 28.53
CA THR A 151 -53.17 2.17 27.87
C THR A 151 -53.04 3.57 28.47
N GLU A 152 -54.14 4.18 28.93
CA GLU A 152 -54.13 5.51 29.54
C GLU A 152 -53.27 5.55 30.82
N ALA A 153 -53.38 4.53 31.67
CA ALA A 153 -52.57 4.39 32.88
C ALA A 153 -51.07 4.20 32.55
N TYR A 154 -50.78 3.40 31.53
CA TYR A 154 -49.41 3.20 31.04
C TYR A 154 -48.81 4.48 30.46
N GLU A 155 -49.54 5.18 29.59
CA GLU A 155 -49.10 6.45 29.00
C GLU A 155 -48.85 7.53 30.05
N LYS A 156 -49.71 7.61 31.07
CA LYS A 156 -49.52 8.52 32.20
C LYS A 156 -48.25 8.20 32.96
N CYS A 157 -48.01 6.93 33.30
CA CYS A 157 -46.78 6.49 33.96
C CYS A 157 -45.52 6.84 33.15
N VAL A 158 -45.54 6.55 31.84
CA VAL A 158 -44.42 6.89 30.94
C VAL A 158 -44.21 8.40 30.85
N GLY A 159 -45.30 9.18 30.80
CA GLY A 159 -45.26 10.64 30.80
C GLY A 159 -44.63 11.22 32.06
N GLU A 160 -45.05 10.75 33.23
CA GLU A 160 -44.50 11.16 34.54
C GLU A 160 -43.03 10.76 34.67
N PHE A 161 -42.69 9.52 34.31
CA PHE A 161 -41.31 9.04 34.31
C PHE A 161 -40.41 9.86 33.37
N ARG A 162 -40.89 10.15 32.16
CA ARG A 162 -40.17 11.02 31.21
C ARG A 162 -39.94 12.41 31.79
N GLN A 163 -40.94 13.01 32.43
CA GLN A 163 -40.76 14.31 33.09
C GLN A 163 -39.75 14.23 34.23
N GLN A 164 -39.75 13.13 35.01
CA GLN A 164 -38.79 12.93 36.08
C GLN A 164 -37.36 12.78 35.57
N VAL A 165 -37.17 12.08 34.45
CA VAL A 165 -35.86 11.96 33.77
C VAL A 165 -35.40 13.31 33.23
N LEU A 166 -36.28 14.07 32.58
CA LEU A 166 -35.94 15.38 32.00
C LEU A 166 -35.68 16.47 33.05
N LYS A 167 -36.35 16.40 34.21
CA LYS A 167 -36.16 17.35 35.31
C LYS A 167 -34.84 17.16 36.07
N GLY A 168 -34.10 16.07 35.82
CA GLY A 168 -32.78 15.83 36.39
C GLY A 168 -32.80 15.84 37.91
N ASN A 169 -33.26 14.76 38.53
CA ASN A 169 -32.81 14.42 39.87
C ASN A 169 -31.36 13.95 39.83
#